data_AF-A0A1Y3P6G9-F1
#
_entry.id   AF-A0A1Y3P6G9-F1
#
_cell.length_a   1.000
_cell.length_b   1.000
_cell.length_c   1.000
_cell.angle_alpha   90.00
_cell.angle_beta   90.00
_cell.angle_gamma   90.00
#
_symmetry.space_group_name_H-M   'P 1'
#
loop_
_entity.id
_entity.type
_entity.pdbx_description
1 polymer ?
#
loop_
_entity_poly.entity_id
_entity_poly.type
_entity_poly.pdbx_seq_one_letter_code
_entity_poly.pdbx_strand_id
1 'polypeptide(L)'
;MEELAAYIADEMNRNISHPSVLEMKELNSYDAEAETREYMALPFYKRLGTQPDFHAFALAKQARAFALWTERVGQNRPWDHKPMIKSKFDGAWQKQGAHDYFHDIWSNIHYGYVGIASGFSESVLFDGAGAEQIISDTVRRIQHGEKYPGPSKTPNVEGLRAWDDAPDRESIQIGVNLYHRYPQGGIRSKIIMEKVLEIHPARWMKGIRPHECE
;
A
#
# COMPACT_ATOMS: atom_id res chain seq x y z
N MET A 1 19.86 -15.96 -11.73
CA MET A 1 18.38 -15.77 -11.79
C MET A 1 17.84 -15.24 -10.45
N GLU A 2 18.44 -14.20 -9.88
CA GLU A 2 17.86 -13.52 -8.70
C GLU A 2 17.94 -11.99 -8.81
N GLU A 3 18.39 -11.43 -9.94
CA GLU A 3 18.73 -10.00 -10.00
C GLU A 3 17.52 -9.08 -9.80
N LEU A 4 16.36 -9.43 -10.37
CA LEU A 4 15.12 -8.68 -10.12
C LEU A 4 14.66 -8.82 -8.66
N ALA A 5 14.70 -10.03 -8.09
CA ALA A 5 14.34 -10.25 -6.70
C ALA A 5 15.31 -9.53 -5.74
N ALA A 6 16.59 -9.45 -6.08
CA ALA A 6 17.60 -8.70 -5.33
C ALA A 6 17.33 -7.19 -5.41
N TYR A 7 17.05 -6.68 -6.61
CA TYR A 7 16.68 -5.29 -6.79
C TYR A 7 15.44 -4.91 -5.95
N ILE A 8 14.40 -5.76 -5.97
CA ILE A 8 13.17 -5.50 -5.22
C ILE A 8 13.39 -5.62 -3.72
N ALA A 9 14.21 -6.58 -3.26
CA ALA A 9 14.61 -6.66 -1.85
C ALA A 9 15.34 -5.38 -1.40
N ASP A 10 16.25 -4.86 -2.22
CA ASP A 10 16.96 -3.61 -1.96
C ASP A 10 16.02 -2.41 -1.94
N GLU A 11 15.09 -2.31 -2.89
CA GLU A 11 14.03 -1.28 -2.88
C GLU A 11 13.18 -1.35 -1.61
N MET A 12 12.73 -2.54 -1.21
CA MET A 12 11.94 -2.73 0.00
C MET A 12 12.72 -2.27 1.24
N ASN A 13 13.97 -2.72 1.40
CA ASN A 13 14.81 -2.35 2.54
C ASN A 13 15.10 -0.85 2.59
N ARG A 14 15.26 -0.19 1.44
CA ARG A 14 15.52 1.25 1.37
C ARG A 14 14.25 2.04 1.66
N ASN A 15 13.14 1.66 1.04
CA ASN A 15 11.93 2.47 1.01
C ASN A 15 11.19 2.47 2.35
N ILE A 16 11.31 1.44 3.20
CA ILE A 16 10.74 1.47 4.56
C ILE A 16 11.30 2.59 5.44
N SER A 17 12.51 3.07 5.15
CA SER A 17 13.15 4.19 5.83
C SER A 17 13.02 5.51 5.08
N HIS A 18 12.33 5.52 3.94
CA HIS A 18 12.17 6.72 3.12
C HIS A 18 11.31 7.76 3.86
N PRO A 19 11.65 9.07 3.83
CA PRO A 19 10.92 10.11 4.56
C PRO A 19 9.40 10.08 4.34
N SER A 20 8.95 9.88 3.10
CA SER A 20 7.51 9.74 2.80
C SER A 20 6.85 8.55 3.50
N VAL A 21 7.54 7.41 3.66
CA VAL A 21 7.00 6.24 4.37
C VAL A 21 6.88 6.53 5.86
N LEU A 22 7.91 7.16 6.44
CA LEU A 22 7.86 7.58 7.85
C LEU A 22 6.77 8.61 8.10
N GLU A 23 6.60 9.58 7.19
CA GLU A 23 5.53 10.58 7.27
C GLU A 23 4.15 9.95 7.13
N MET A 24 3.94 9.05 6.16
CA MET A 24 2.69 8.31 6.03
C MET A 24 2.38 7.47 7.28
N LYS A 25 3.39 6.81 7.84
CA LYS A 25 3.25 6.02 9.06
C LYS A 25 2.81 6.87 10.25
N GLU A 26 3.44 8.03 10.43
CA GLU A 26 3.06 9.01 11.46
C GLU A 26 1.61 9.47 11.26
N LEU A 27 1.24 9.86 10.04
CA LEU A 27 -0.10 10.33 9.70
C LEU A 27 -1.18 9.26 9.95
N ASN A 28 -0.89 8.02 9.56
CA ASN A 28 -1.79 6.87 9.72
C ASN A 28 -1.85 6.34 11.16
N SER A 29 -0.89 6.69 12.01
CA SER A 29 -0.87 6.27 13.43
C SER A 29 -1.77 7.11 14.34
N TYR A 30 -2.37 8.19 13.82
CA TYR A 30 -3.19 9.09 14.61
C TYR A 30 -4.52 8.46 15.05
N ASP A 31 -4.73 8.39 16.37
CA ASP A 31 -5.92 7.81 16.99
C ASP A 31 -6.84 8.93 17.55
N ALA A 32 -7.89 9.24 16.81
CA ALA A 32 -8.89 10.24 17.21
C ALA A 32 -9.61 9.88 18.52
N GLU A 33 -9.78 8.59 18.82
CA GLU A 33 -10.46 8.15 20.04
C GLU A 33 -9.54 8.30 21.26
N ALA A 34 -8.25 8.00 21.12
CA ALA A 34 -7.26 8.29 22.16
C ALA A 34 -7.21 9.79 22.47
N GLU A 35 -7.11 10.64 21.44
CA GLU A 35 -7.07 12.10 21.58
C GLU A 35 -8.35 12.65 22.23
N THR A 36 -9.51 12.12 21.84
CA THR A 36 -10.79 12.47 22.47
C THR A 36 -10.80 12.10 23.95
N ARG A 37 -10.31 10.91 24.31
CA ARG A 37 -10.23 10.46 25.72
C ARG A 37 -9.28 11.34 26.52
N GLU A 38 -8.11 11.66 26.00
CA GLU A 38 -7.14 12.55 26.65
C GLU A 38 -7.71 13.94 26.86
N TYR A 39 -8.37 14.51 25.84
CA TYR A 39 -9.05 15.79 25.95
C TYR A 39 -10.12 15.76 27.04
N MET A 40 -10.93 14.71 27.10
CA MET A 40 -12.01 14.57 28.09
C MET A 40 -11.49 14.40 29.53
N ALA A 41 -10.27 13.89 29.71
CA ALA A 41 -9.60 13.78 31.01
C ALA A 41 -9.07 15.14 31.52
N LEU A 42 -9.04 16.19 30.70
CA LEU A 42 -8.55 17.50 31.11
C LEU A 42 -9.48 18.17 32.14
N PRO A 43 -8.92 18.95 33.08
CA PRO A 43 -9.70 19.82 33.96
C PRO A 43 -10.66 20.71 33.17
N PHE A 44 -11.87 20.92 33.70
CA PHE A 44 -12.95 21.64 32.99
C PHE A 44 -12.51 22.98 32.40
N TYR A 45 -11.69 23.76 33.13
CA TYR A 45 -11.22 25.06 32.64
C TYR A 45 -10.35 24.98 31.36
N LYS A 46 -9.69 23.84 31.09
CA LYS A 46 -8.96 23.58 29.84
C LYS A 46 -9.86 23.10 28.70
N ARG A 47 -11.10 22.73 29.01
CA ARG A 47 -12.14 22.35 28.04
C ARG A 47 -13.13 23.48 27.76
N LEU A 48 -12.87 24.68 28.28
CA LEU A 48 -13.66 25.87 27.99
C LEU A 48 -13.38 26.34 26.56
N GLY A 49 -14.36 26.19 25.67
CA GLY A 49 -14.27 26.57 24.26
C GLY A 49 -14.89 25.53 23.35
N THR A 50 -14.68 25.69 22.03
CA THR A 50 -15.08 24.68 21.06
C THR A 50 -14.15 23.48 21.16
N GLN A 51 -14.71 22.29 21.33
CA GLN A 51 -13.95 21.05 21.32
C GLN A 51 -13.32 20.83 19.93
N PRO A 52 -12.03 20.46 19.84
CA PRO A 52 -11.43 20.05 18.58
C PRO A 52 -12.13 18.83 17.98
N ASP A 53 -12.39 18.86 16.68
CA ASP A 53 -12.90 17.69 15.95
C ASP A 53 -11.73 16.75 15.59
N PHE A 54 -11.41 15.84 16.51
CA PHE A 54 -10.30 14.89 16.33
C PHE A 54 -10.54 13.91 15.17
N HIS A 55 -11.79 13.54 14.87
CA HIS A 55 -12.10 12.68 13.72
C HIS A 55 -11.85 13.42 12.40
N ALA A 56 -12.20 14.70 12.34
CA ALA A 56 -11.85 15.56 11.21
C ALA A 56 -10.34 15.66 10.98
N PHE A 57 -9.55 15.78 12.05
CA PHE A 57 -8.09 15.79 11.96
C PHE A 57 -7.55 14.44 11.48
N ALA A 58 -8.10 13.33 11.94
CA ALA A 58 -7.74 11.99 11.46
C ALA A 58 -7.98 11.83 9.95
N LEU A 59 -9.16 12.23 9.46
CA LEU A 59 -9.48 12.18 8.03
C LEU A 59 -8.51 13.02 7.19
N ALA A 60 -8.18 14.24 7.63
CA ALA A 60 -7.24 15.10 6.93
C ALA A 60 -5.82 14.51 6.89
N LYS A 61 -5.36 13.89 7.99
CA LYS A 61 -4.07 13.18 8.04
C LYS A 61 -4.03 11.98 7.11
N GLN A 62 -5.07 11.14 7.13
CA GLN A 62 -5.18 9.99 6.24
C GLN A 62 -5.23 10.41 4.76
N ALA A 63 -5.99 11.46 4.42
CA ALA A 63 -6.03 12.00 3.07
C ALA A 63 -4.64 12.47 2.59
N ARG A 64 -3.87 13.13 3.47
CA ARG A 64 -2.47 13.48 3.19
C ARG A 64 -1.59 12.24 3.00
N ALA A 65 -1.78 11.20 3.80
CA ALA A 65 -1.05 9.94 3.64
C ALA A 65 -1.33 9.30 2.27
N PHE A 66 -2.60 9.28 1.83
CA PHE A 66 -2.95 8.79 0.49
C PHE A 66 -2.39 9.64 -0.65
N ALA A 67 -2.35 10.96 -0.49
CA ALA A 67 -1.73 11.84 -1.47
C ALA A 67 -0.23 11.54 -1.63
N LEU A 68 0.48 11.37 -0.50
CA LEU A 68 1.90 10.96 -0.50
C LEU A 68 2.09 9.57 -1.12
N TRP A 69 1.23 8.60 -0.78
CA TRP A 69 1.29 7.26 -1.36
C TRP A 69 1.14 7.31 -2.88
N THR A 70 0.10 7.99 -3.37
CA THR A 70 -0.22 8.14 -4.80
C THR A 70 0.89 8.86 -5.57
N GLU A 71 1.52 9.86 -4.96
CA GLU A 71 2.69 10.56 -5.53
C GLU A 71 3.89 9.63 -5.75
N ARG A 72 3.97 8.53 -5.01
CA ARG A 72 5.07 7.57 -5.07
C ARG A 72 4.80 6.36 -5.95
N VAL A 73 3.60 5.77 -5.86
CA VAL A 73 3.22 4.55 -6.61
C VAL A 73 2.59 4.83 -7.98
N GLY A 74 2.22 6.08 -8.27
CA GLY A 74 1.56 6.43 -9.54
C GLY A 74 2.41 6.16 -10.78
N GLN A 75 1.78 6.19 -11.95
CA GLN A 75 2.49 6.02 -13.22
C GLN A 75 3.60 7.05 -13.40
N ASN A 76 4.79 6.60 -13.84
CA ASN A 76 6.00 7.41 -13.98
C ASN A 76 6.49 8.05 -12.67
N ARG A 77 6.16 7.46 -11.52
CA ARG A 77 6.64 7.89 -10.20
C ARG A 77 7.78 7.00 -9.70
N PRO A 78 8.48 7.38 -8.60
CA PRO A 78 9.67 6.67 -8.16
C PRO A 78 9.48 5.18 -7.83
N TRP A 79 8.26 4.74 -7.47
CA TRP A 79 7.96 3.33 -7.21
C TRP A 79 7.18 2.66 -8.36
N ASP A 80 7.06 3.33 -9.52
CA ASP A 80 6.68 2.68 -10.77
C ASP A 80 7.88 1.89 -11.30
N HIS A 81 7.92 0.60 -10.98
CA HIS A 81 9.02 -0.26 -11.39
C HIS A 81 8.96 -0.63 -12.88
N LYS A 82 7.85 -0.42 -13.60
CA LYS A 82 7.67 -0.90 -14.98
C LYS A 82 8.74 -0.37 -15.94
N PRO A 83 9.07 0.94 -15.97
CA PRO A 83 10.11 1.46 -16.87
C PRO A 83 11.49 0.89 -16.55
N MET A 84 11.82 0.76 -15.26
CA MET A 84 13.11 0.26 -14.82
C MET A 84 13.27 -1.24 -15.11
N ILE A 85 12.24 -2.06 -14.86
CA ILE A 85 12.31 -3.50 -15.12
C ILE A 85 12.52 -3.75 -16.61
N LYS A 86 11.73 -3.06 -17.45
CA LYS A 86 11.86 -3.16 -18.92
C LYS A 86 13.26 -2.78 -19.41
N SER A 87 13.90 -1.79 -18.77
CA SER A 87 15.23 -1.34 -19.17
C SER A 87 16.38 -2.21 -18.65
N LYS A 88 16.25 -2.83 -17.47
CA LYS A 88 17.37 -3.52 -16.81
C LYS A 88 17.37 -5.03 -16.99
N PHE A 89 16.22 -5.65 -17.17
CA PHE A 89 16.08 -7.12 -17.13
C PHE A 89 15.57 -7.72 -18.45
N ASP A 90 15.79 -7.00 -19.56
CA ASP A 90 15.55 -7.46 -20.94
C ASP A 90 14.15 -8.08 -21.17
N GLY A 91 13.12 -7.46 -20.59
CA GLY A 91 11.73 -7.85 -20.83
C GLY A 91 10.89 -7.97 -19.57
N ALA A 92 9.60 -8.22 -19.81
CA ALA A 92 8.57 -8.27 -18.78
C ALA A 92 8.47 -9.63 -18.06
N TRP A 93 9.22 -10.63 -18.53
CA TRP A 93 9.14 -12.03 -18.10
C TRP A 93 10.49 -12.50 -17.60
N GLN A 94 10.51 -13.10 -16.42
CA GLN A 94 11.75 -13.49 -15.74
C GLN A 94 11.74 -14.99 -15.47
N LYS A 95 12.70 -15.70 -16.06
CA LYS A 95 12.83 -17.15 -15.93
C LYS A 95 13.15 -17.55 -14.50
N GLN A 96 12.37 -18.49 -13.96
CA GLN A 96 12.58 -19.12 -12.67
C GLN A 96 12.25 -20.62 -12.77
N GLY A 97 13.30 -21.44 -12.81
CA GLY A 97 13.15 -22.88 -13.05
C GLY A 97 12.54 -23.16 -14.42
N ALA A 98 11.35 -23.78 -14.42
CA ALA A 98 10.60 -24.20 -15.61
C ALA A 98 9.56 -23.16 -16.10
N HIS A 99 9.39 -22.04 -15.39
CA HIS A 99 8.39 -21.02 -15.72
C HIS A 99 9.05 -19.64 -15.84
N ASP A 100 8.46 -18.77 -16.64
CA ASP A 100 8.72 -17.33 -16.57
C ASP A 100 7.65 -16.66 -15.72
N TYR A 101 8.07 -15.73 -14.86
CA TYR A 101 7.21 -14.95 -13.97
C TYR A 101 7.10 -13.52 -14.47
N PHE A 102 5.88 -12.99 -14.48
CA PHE A 102 5.61 -11.63 -14.94
C PHE A 102 6.13 -10.59 -13.94
N HIS A 103 6.67 -9.49 -14.45
CA HIS A 103 7.33 -8.46 -13.65
C HIS A 103 6.43 -7.80 -12.58
N ASP A 104 5.11 -7.70 -12.84
CA ASP A 104 4.18 -7.09 -11.90
C ASP A 104 4.11 -7.85 -10.56
N ILE A 105 4.45 -9.15 -10.53
CA ILE A 105 4.54 -9.93 -9.27
C ILE A 105 5.51 -9.25 -8.30
N TRP A 106 6.69 -8.86 -8.77
CA TRP A 106 7.71 -8.29 -7.90
C TRP A 106 7.36 -6.86 -7.46
N SER A 107 6.79 -6.06 -8.37
CA SER A 107 6.27 -4.73 -8.07
C SER A 107 5.18 -4.77 -7.00
N ASN A 108 4.28 -5.76 -7.08
CA ASN A 108 3.17 -5.91 -6.15
C ASN A 108 3.62 -6.44 -4.77
N ILE A 109 4.68 -7.26 -4.71
CA ILE A 109 5.34 -7.62 -3.44
C ILE A 109 5.89 -6.37 -2.75
N HIS A 110 6.57 -5.49 -3.49
CA HIS A 110 7.05 -4.21 -2.96
C HIS A 110 5.90 -3.33 -2.48
N TYR A 111 4.84 -3.20 -3.29
CA TYR A 111 3.64 -2.43 -2.96
C TYR A 111 3.03 -2.88 -1.63
N GLY A 112 2.83 -4.19 -1.44
CA GLY A 112 2.29 -4.74 -0.21
C GLY A 112 3.19 -4.46 0.99
N TYR A 113 4.50 -4.68 0.85
CA TYR A 113 5.46 -4.52 1.94
C TYR A 113 5.61 -3.07 2.39
N VAL A 114 5.83 -2.16 1.44
CA VAL A 114 6.00 -0.72 1.73
C VAL A 114 4.66 -0.08 2.13
N GLY A 115 3.54 -0.61 1.64
CA GLY A 115 2.19 -0.19 2.03
C GLY A 115 1.94 -0.39 3.52
N ILE A 116 2.20 -1.59 4.04
CA ILE A 116 2.07 -1.85 5.49
C ILE A 116 3.11 -1.04 6.28
N ALA A 117 4.33 -0.89 5.75
CA ALA A 117 5.35 -0.04 6.38
C ALA A 117 4.91 1.43 6.52
N SER A 118 4.09 1.91 5.59
CA SER A 118 3.50 3.26 5.58
C SER A 118 2.28 3.38 6.50
N GLY A 119 1.90 2.33 7.23
CA GLY A 119 0.77 2.33 8.15
C GLY A 119 -0.59 2.11 7.50
N PHE A 120 -0.66 1.68 6.24
CA PHE A 120 -1.92 1.29 5.62
C PHE A 120 -2.38 -0.08 6.12
N SER A 121 -3.70 -0.30 6.14
CA SER A 121 -4.28 -1.62 6.40
C SER A 121 -4.22 -2.50 5.15
N GLU A 122 -4.24 -3.82 5.34
CA GLU A 122 -4.36 -4.78 4.24
C GLU A 122 -5.59 -4.50 3.36
N SER A 123 -6.74 -4.17 3.97
CA SER A 123 -7.97 -3.84 3.24
C SER A 123 -7.82 -2.64 2.32
N VAL A 124 -7.02 -1.64 2.71
CA VAL A 124 -6.73 -0.49 1.85
C VAL A 124 -5.87 -0.92 0.66
N LEU A 125 -4.88 -1.78 0.88
CA LEU A 125 -3.96 -2.25 -0.17
C LEU A 125 -4.65 -3.20 -1.16
N PHE A 126 -5.59 -4.02 -0.71
CA PHE A 126 -6.31 -4.98 -1.55
C PHE A 126 -7.53 -4.38 -2.25
N ASP A 127 -8.35 -3.62 -1.51
CA ASP A 127 -9.70 -3.30 -1.97
C ASP A 127 -9.88 -1.82 -2.32
N GLY A 128 -8.93 -0.95 -1.97
CA GLY A 128 -8.96 0.50 -2.22
C GLY A 128 -10.09 1.26 -1.52
N ALA A 129 -11.13 0.58 -1.06
CA ALA A 129 -12.38 1.15 -0.53
C ALA A 129 -12.17 2.09 0.66
N GLY A 130 -11.19 1.80 1.52
CA GLY A 130 -10.83 2.70 2.62
C GLY A 130 -10.29 4.04 2.12
N ALA A 131 -9.45 4.03 1.08
CA ALA A 131 -8.89 5.24 0.49
C ALA A 131 -9.98 6.11 -0.14
N GLU A 132 -10.91 5.49 -0.86
CA GLU A 132 -11.98 6.20 -1.56
C GLU A 132 -12.94 6.90 -0.62
N GLN A 133 -13.32 6.21 0.45
CA GLN A 133 -14.19 6.79 1.46
C GLN A 133 -13.52 8.03 2.07
N ILE A 134 -12.24 7.93 2.44
CA ILE A 134 -11.48 9.03 3.05
C ILE A 134 -11.35 10.22 2.08
N ILE A 135 -11.04 9.96 0.80
CA ILE A 135 -10.93 11.01 -0.22
C ILE A 135 -12.30 11.68 -0.44
N SER A 136 -13.37 10.89 -0.59
CA SER A 136 -14.74 11.39 -0.78
C SER A 136 -15.20 12.25 0.40
N ASP A 137 -14.99 11.77 1.62
CA ASP A 137 -15.37 12.48 2.85
C ASP A 137 -14.59 13.78 3.00
N THR A 138 -13.30 13.78 2.64
CA THR A 138 -12.45 14.98 2.66
C THR A 138 -12.92 16.03 1.64
N VAL A 139 -13.16 15.63 0.39
CA VAL A 139 -13.64 16.54 -0.67
C VAL A 139 -14.99 17.14 -0.30
N ARG A 140 -15.92 16.31 0.20
CA ARG A 140 -17.25 16.76 0.62
C ARG A 140 -17.17 17.81 1.73
N ARG A 141 -16.30 17.61 2.72
CA ARG A 141 -16.09 18.58 3.81
C ARG A 141 -15.52 19.91 3.32
N ILE A 142 -14.59 19.89 2.37
CA ILE A 142 -14.03 21.11 1.78
C ILE A 142 -15.10 21.89 1.00
N GLN A 143 -15.92 21.18 0.22
CA GLN A 143 -16.92 21.80 -0.66
C GLN A 143 -18.15 22.32 0.09
N HIS A 144 -18.54 21.68 1.20
CA HIS A 144 -19.84 21.90 1.81
C HIS A 144 -19.81 22.30 3.31
N GLY A 145 -18.63 22.38 3.93
CA GLY A 145 -18.47 22.67 5.36
C GLY A 145 -18.93 21.51 6.28
N GLU A 146 -18.93 21.74 7.60
CA GLU A 146 -19.26 20.71 8.63
C GLU A 146 -20.71 20.20 8.63
N LYS A 147 -21.57 20.70 7.73
CA LYS A 147 -23.04 20.65 7.87
C LYS A 147 -23.72 19.37 7.37
N TYR A 148 -22.98 18.31 7.02
CA TYR A 148 -23.56 17.11 6.41
C TYR A 148 -23.30 15.83 7.22
N PRO A 149 -24.35 15.04 7.55
CA PRO A 149 -24.17 13.74 8.19
C PRO A 149 -23.58 12.74 7.18
N GLY A 150 -22.59 11.96 7.61
CA GLY A 150 -22.21 10.73 6.89
C GLY A 150 -23.17 9.58 7.23
N PRO A 151 -23.11 8.43 6.56
CA PRO A 151 -22.91 8.16 5.14
C PRO A 151 -24.25 7.93 4.40
N SER A 152 -24.24 8.08 3.08
CA SER A 152 -25.17 7.35 2.21
C SER A 152 -24.35 6.62 1.16
N LYS A 153 -24.61 5.32 0.99
CA LYS A 153 -24.04 4.54 -0.12
C LYS A 153 -24.50 5.19 -1.42
N THR A 154 -23.62 5.84 -2.15
CA THR A 154 -23.86 6.09 -3.57
C THR A 154 -23.71 4.76 -4.30
N PRO A 155 -24.79 4.21 -4.88
CA PRO A 155 -24.65 3.12 -5.83
C PRO A 155 -23.95 3.68 -7.06
N ASN A 156 -23.04 2.91 -7.66
CA ASN A 156 -22.45 3.21 -8.97
C ASN A 156 -21.34 4.28 -9.06
N VAL A 157 -20.48 4.39 -8.05
CA VAL A 157 -19.11 4.87 -8.29
C VAL A 157 -18.23 3.62 -8.33
N GLU A 158 -17.74 3.26 -9.51
CA GLU A 158 -16.71 2.23 -9.66
C GLU A 158 -15.52 2.69 -8.86
N GLY A 159 -15.39 2.08 -7.69
CA GLY A 159 -14.29 2.36 -6.81
C GLY A 159 -12.96 1.98 -7.45
N LEU A 160 -11.85 2.37 -6.82
CA LEU A 160 -10.52 1.77 -6.84
C LEU A 160 -10.60 0.26 -6.51
N ARG A 161 -11.38 -0.52 -7.27
CA ARG A 161 -11.24 -1.97 -7.41
C ARG A 161 -9.87 -2.20 -8.00
N ALA A 162 -8.88 -2.20 -7.14
CA ALA A 162 -7.51 -2.13 -7.62
C ALA A 162 -7.02 -3.48 -8.11
N TRP A 163 -7.52 -4.63 -7.59
CA TRP A 163 -6.89 -5.92 -7.88
C TRP A 163 -7.88 -7.11 -7.91
N ASP A 164 -8.61 -7.27 -9.02
CA ASP A 164 -9.49 -8.44 -9.26
C ASP A 164 -8.70 -9.67 -9.79
N ASP A 165 -7.43 -9.50 -10.15
CA ASP A 165 -6.58 -10.57 -10.69
C ASP A 165 -5.81 -11.29 -9.57
N ALA A 166 -6.01 -12.61 -9.46
CA ALA A 166 -5.37 -13.42 -8.40
C ALA A 166 -3.84 -13.23 -8.25
N PRO A 167 -3.03 -13.04 -9.31
CA PRO A 167 -1.58 -12.88 -9.17
C PRO A 167 -1.21 -11.62 -8.39
N ASP A 168 -1.96 -10.54 -8.56
CA ASP A 168 -1.73 -9.28 -7.86
C ASP A 168 -2.04 -9.45 -6.37
N ARG A 169 -3.17 -10.11 -6.06
CA ARG A 169 -3.55 -10.44 -4.69
C ARG A 169 -2.52 -11.33 -4.00
N GLU A 170 -2.05 -12.39 -4.65
CA GLU A 170 -0.99 -13.26 -4.10
C GLU A 170 0.30 -12.46 -3.82
N SER A 171 0.69 -11.62 -4.77
CA SER A 171 1.92 -10.83 -4.69
C SER A 171 1.87 -9.80 -3.55
N ILE A 172 0.78 -9.04 -3.45
CA ILE A 172 0.57 -8.09 -2.36
C ILE A 172 0.58 -8.83 -1.02
N GLN A 173 -0.08 -9.98 -0.92
CA GLN A 173 -0.10 -10.79 0.30
C GLN A 173 1.30 -11.26 0.70
N ILE A 174 2.14 -11.68 -0.26
CA ILE A 174 3.56 -11.98 0.04
C ILE A 174 4.23 -10.75 0.66
N GLY A 175 4.07 -9.57 0.08
CA GLY A 175 4.62 -8.32 0.60
C GLY A 175 4.18 -8.00 2.03
N VAL A 176 2.88 -8.09 2.29
CA VAL A 176 2.27 -7.91 3.62
C VAL A 176 2.88 -8.89 4.62
N ASN A 177 2.92 -10.18 4.29
CA ASN A 177 3.44 -11.22 5.16
C ASN A 177 4.93 -11.03 5.46
N LEU A 178 5.70 -10.60 4.47
CA LEU A 178 7.11 -10.28 4.63
C LEU A 178 7.30 -9.11 5.61
N TYR A 179 6.46 -8.07 5.56
CA TYR A 179 6.57 -6.95 6.49
C TYR A 179 6.30 -7.38 7.93
N HIS A 180 5.25 -8.17 8.17
CA HIS A 180 4.97 -8.69 9.50
C HIS A 180 6.11 -9.52 10.09
N ARG A 181 6.86 -10.24 9.24
CA ARG A 181 8.00 -11.03 9.67
C ARG A 181 9.29 -10.23 9.80
N TYR A 182 9.47 -9.19 8.98
CA TYR A 182 10.70 -8.40 8.89
C TYR A 182 10.40 -6.89 8.89
N PRO A 183 9.77 -6.34 9.94
CA PRO A 183 9.30 -4.94 9.93
C PRO A 183 10.43 -3.91 9.87
N GLN A 184 11.66 -4.33 10.19
CA GLN A 184 12.88 -3.51 10.17
C GLN A 184 13.72 -3.71 8.88
N GLY A 185 13.19 -4.43 7.89
CA GLY A 185 13.97 -4.81 6.71
C GLY A 185 14.84 -6.04 6.94
N GLY A 186 15.93 -6.13 6.19
CA GLY A 186 16.78 -7.33 6.13
C GLY A 186 16.26 -8.38 5.15
N ILE A 187 15.33 -7.99 4.26
CA ILE A 187 14.83 -8.85 3.19
C ILE A 187 15.97 -9.14 2.21
N ARG A 188 16.09 -10.41 1.82
CA ARG A 188 17.06 -10.86 0.80
C ARG A 188 16.29 -11.41 -0.39
N SER A 189 16.89 -11.35 -1.58
CA SER A 189 16.35 -11.94 -2.82
C SER A 189 15.81 -13.34 -2.60
N LYS A 190 16.59 -14.19 -1.94
CA LYS A 190 16.25 -15.59 -1.66
C LYS A 190 14.94 -15.75 -0.88
N ILE A 191 14.69 -14.88 0.10
CA ILE A 191 13.45 -14.93 0.90
C ILE A 191 12.23 -14.64 0.01
N ILE A 192 12.34 -13.63 -0.87
CA ILE A 192 11.27 -13.29 -1.81
C ILE A 192 11.05 -14.44 -2.79
N MET A 193 12.13 -14.97 -3.36
CA MET A 193 12.10 -16.10 -4.29
C MET A 193 11.45 -17.34 -3.66
N GLU A 194 11.82 -17.70 -2.44
CA GLU A 194 11.22 -18.81 -1.70
C GLU A 194 9.70 -18.63 -1.58
N LYS A 195 9.22 -17.42 -1.22
CA LYS A 195 7.78 -17.15 -1.10
C LYS A 195 7.04 -17.20 -2.43
N VAL A 196 7.65 -16.73 -3.52
CA VAL A 196 7.05 -16.79 -4.86
C VAL A 196 6.95 -18.23 -5.37
N LEU A 197 7.99 -19.03 -5.12
CA LEU A 197 8.07 -20.43 -5.58
C LEU A 197 7.27 -21.41 -4.69
N GLU A 198 6.97 -21.05 -3.44
CA GLU A 198 6.06 -21.79 -2.56
C GLU A 198 4.61 -21.79 -3.08
N ILE A 199 4.21 -20.77 -3.86
CA ILE A 199 2.86 -20.67 -4.42
C ILE A 199 2.74 -21.60 -5.63
N HIS A 200 1.73 -22.47 -5.59
CA HIS A 200 1.44 -23.41 -6.67
C HIS A 200 1.22 -22.66 -8.00
N PRO A 201 1.87 -23.08 -9.11
CA PRO A 201 1.79 -22.43 -10.42
C PRO A 201 0.37 -22.03 -10.86
N ALA A 202 -0.62 -22.89 -10.65
CA ALA A 202 -2.02 -22.61 -11.02
C ALA A 202 -2.62 -21.35 -10.34
N ARG A 203 -2.14 -20.93 -9.15
CA ARG A 203 -2.62 -19.71 -8.48
C ARG A 203 -2.10 -18.44 -9.14
N TRP A 204 -0.97 -18.54 -9.84
CA TRP A 204 -0.41 -17.43 -10.58
C TRP A 204 -1.15 -17.13 -11.88
N MET A 205 -2.08 -17.98 -12.36
CA MET A 205 -2.88 -17.76 -13.57
C MET A 205 -2.06 -17.15 -14.73
N LYS A 206 -2.39 -15.92 -15.15
CA LYS A 206 -1.71 -15.17 -16.23
C LYS A 206 -0.36 -14.57 -15.84
N GLY A 207 0.02 -14.64 -14.57
CA GLY A 207 1.28 -14.13 -14.03
C GLY A 207 2.48 -15.06 -14.22
N ILE A 208 2.25 -16.29 -14.72
CA ILE A 208 3.32 -17.20 -15.13
C ILE A 208 3.06 -17.80 -16.51
N ARG A 209 4.12 -18.26 -17.18
CA ARG A 209 4.05 -19.08 -18.39
C ARG A 209 5.14 -20.16 -18.37
N PRO A 210 4.96 -21.31 -19.05
CA PRO A 210 6.08 -22.23 -19.28
C PRO A 210 7.23 -21.52 -19.96
N HIS A 211 8.46 -21.82 -19.56
CA HIS A 211 9.63 -21.30 -20.23
C HIS A 211 9.87 -22.05 -21.55
N GLU A 212 9.96 -21.33 -22.65
CA GLU A 212 10.35 -21.88 -23.96
C GLU A 212 11.82 -21.53 -24.20
N CYS A 213 12.67 -22.54 -24.36
CA CYS A 213 14.06 -22.32 -24.77
C CYS A 213 14.07 -22.04 -26.27
N GLU A 214 14.44 -20.82 -26.66
CA GLU A 214 14.81 -20.49 -28.04
C GLU A 214 16.18 -21.08 -28.41
#